data_AF-A0A7S2J419-F1
#
_entry.id   AF-A0A7S2J419-F1
#
_cell.length_a   1.000
_cell.length_b   1.000
_cell.length_c   1.000
_cell.angle_alpha   90.00
_cell.angle_beta   90.00
_cell.angle_gamma   90.00
#
_symmetry.space_group_name_H-M   'P 1'
#
loop_
_entity.id
_entity.type
_entity.pdbx_description
1 polymer ?
#
loop_
_entity_poly.entity_id
_entity_poly.type
_entity_poly.pdbx_seq_one_letter_code
_entity_poly.pdbx_strand_id
1 'polypeptide(L)'
;GTSAASTLDSERTGEWEASTYNAAYLLQLGFAMILPFGMELALEKSLLHALKEVAFNLLAGSWLFSLFTMQTKGSNFSSALRYGRAGYVATGRGYAMDTVSVVQLYATYASTHIYFGVETGGL
;
A
#
# COMPACT_ATOMS: atom_id res chain seq x y z
N GLY A 1 6.54 -30.03 32.98
CA GLY A 1 6.50 -28.56 33.08
C GLY A 1 7.45 -27.90 32.09
N THR A 2 8.68 -28.38 31.96
CA THR A 2 9.78 -27.69 31.25
C THR A 2 9.73 -27.80 29.71
N SER A 3 9.14 -28.85 29.14
CA SER A 3 9.12 -29.05 27.67
C SER A 3 8.13 -28.14 26.93
N ALA A 4 7.03 -27.74 27.57
CA ALA A 4 6.06 -26.80 26.99
C ALA A 4 6.61 -25.36 26.98
N ALA A 5 7.48 -25.01 27.93
CA ALA A 5 8.11 -23.70 27.98
C ALA A 5 9.16 -23.53 26.86
N SER A 6 9.91 -24.59 26.54
CA SER A 6 10.91 -24.56 25.46
C SER A 6 10.30 -24.51 24.06
N THR A 7 9.13 -25.13 23.85
CA THR A 7 8.43 -25.05 22.56
C THR A 7 7.86 -23.66 22.31
N LEU A 8 7.31 -23.02 23.35
CA LEU A 8 6.80 -21.65 23.27
C LEU A 8 7.90 -20.62 23.01
N ASP A 9 9.09 -20.81 23.61
CA ASP A 9 10.23 -19.92 23.33
C ASP A 9 10.75 -20.11 21.91
N SER A 10 10.80 -21.35 21.40
CA SER A 10 11.21 -21.65 20.01
C SER A 10 10.22 -21.09 18.98
N GLU A 11 8.91 -21.19 19.24
CA GLU A 11 7.88 -20.58 18.39
C GLU A 11 8.02 -19.06 18.38
N ARG A 12 8.17 -18.45 19.55
CA ARG A 12 8.36 -17.01 19.71
C ARG A 12 9.65 -16.53 19.01
N THR A 13 10.77 -17.25 19.13
CA THR A 13 12.00 -16.92 18.39
C THR A 13 11.81 -17.00 16.88
N GLY A 14 11.08 -18.01 16.39
CA GLY A 14 10.76 -18.13 14.96
C GLY A 14 9.90 -16.96 14.44
N GLU A 15 8.98 -16.45 15.25
CA GLU A 15 8.20 -15.24 14.91
C GLU A 15 9.08 -13.99 14.82
N TRP A 16 10.00 -13.79 15.77
CA TRP A 16 10.94 -12.66 15.75
C TRP A 16 11.88 -12.72 14.54
N GLU A 17 12.38 -13.91 14.20
CA GLU A 17 13.20 -14.14 13.01
C GLU A 17 12.42 -13.78 11.74
N ALA A 18 11.21 -14.33 11.58
CA ALA A 18 10.37 -14.06 10.41
C ALA A 18 10.01 -12.57 10.24
N SER A 19 9.73 -11.87 11.34
CA SER A 19 9.43 -10.43 11.34
C SER A 19 10.67 -9.60 10.97
N THR A 20 11.84 -9.97 11.50
CA THR A 20 13.12 -9.30 11.22
C THR A 20 13.50 -9.42 9.74
N TYR A 21 13.34 -10.61 9.15
CA TYR A 21 13.62 -10.82 7.73
C TYR A 21 12.67 -10.03 6.82
N ASN A 22 11.38 -9.96 7.16
CA ASN A 22 10.41 -9.17 6.39
C ASN A 22 10.76 -7.67 6.40
N ALA A 23 11.14 -7.14 7.56
CA ALA A 23 11.55 -5.74 7.67
C ALA A 23 12.82 -5.45 6.84
N ALA A 24 13.78 -6.38 6.80
CA ALA A 24 14.98 -6.25 5.99
C ALA A 24 14.69 -6.18 4.48
N TYR A 25 13.81 -7.06 3.96
CA TYR A 25 13.41 -7.03 2.56
C TYR A 25 12.66 -5.75 2.17
N LEU A 26 11.80 -5.26 3.08
CA LEU A 26 11.13 -3.96 2.90
C LEU A 26 12.13 -2.81 2.77
N LEU A 27 13.14 -2.76 3.64
CA LEU A 27 14.19 -1.74 3.54
C LEU A 27 14.99 -1.86 2.22
N GLN A 28 15.28 -3.08 1.79
CA GLN A 28 15.99 -3.34 0.53
C GLN A 28 15.20 -2.86 -0.68
N LEU A 29 13.88 -3.05 -0.71
CA LEU A 29 13.00 -2.53 -1.76
C LEU A 29 13.02 -1.00 -1.81
N GLY A 30 13.20 -0.33 -0.67
CA GLY A 30 13.28 1.13 -0.61
C GLY A 30 14.54 1.68 -1.25
N PHE A 31 15.67 1.02 -1.00
CA PHE A 31 16.91 1.34 -1.72
C PHE A 31 16.80 1.01 -3.22
N ALA A 32 16.09 -0.05 -3.59
CA ALA A 32 15.85 -0.37 -4.99
C ALA A 32 15.06 0.73 -5.73
N MET A 33 14.18 1.49 -5.05
CA MET A 33 13.44 2.60 -5.63
C MET A 33 14.29 3.83 -5.98
N ILE A 34 15.45 3.99 -5.34
CA ILE A 34 16.40 5.06 -5.70
C ILE A 34 17.06 4.78 -7.04
N LEU A 35 17.26 3.51 -7.40
CA LEU A 35 17.99 3.11 -8.60
C LEU A 35 17.37 3.66 -9.90
N PRO A 36 16.07 3.51 -10.18
CA PRO A 36 15.46 4.07 -11.38
C PRO A 36 15.53 5.61 -11.39
N PHE A 37 15.34 6.27 -10.25
CA PHE A 37 15.48 7.73 -10.12
C PHE A 37 16.91 8.20 -10.45
N GLY A 38 17.92 7.48 -9.96
CA GLY A 38 19.32 7.76 -10.28
C GLY A 38 19.65 7.54 -11.77
N MET A 39 19.06 6.50 -12.38
CA MET A 39 19.21 6.24 -13.82
C MET A 39 18.60 7.35 -14.68
N GLU A 40 17.38 7.79 -14.35
CA GLU A 40 16.71 8.89 -15.04
C GLU A 40 17.54 10.17 -14.97
N LEU A 41 18.03 10.53 -13.78
CA LEU A 41 18.83 11.73 -13.59
C LEU A 41 20.20 11.66 -14.28
N ALA A 42 20.80 10.46 -14.35
CA ALA A 42 22.05 10.23 -15.06
C ALA A 42 21.92 10.46 -16.56
N LEU A 43 20.75 10.14 -17.14
CA LEU A 43 20.45 10.35 -18.55
C LEU A 43 20.20 11.83 -18.88
N GLU A 44 19.60 12.59 -17.97
CA GLU A 44 19.22 13.99 -18.23
C GLU A 44 20.35 15.01 -18.04
N LYS A 45 21.14 14.90 -16.95
CA LYS A 45 21.99 16.02 -16.48
C LYS A 45 23.49 15.71 -16.40
N SER A 46 23.92 14.47 -16.59
CA SER A 46 25.28 13.90 -16.40
C SER A 46 25.48 13.07 -15.12
N LEU A 47 26.40 12.10 -15.19
CA LEU A 47 26.64 11.11 -14.12
C LEU A 47 27.12 11.73 -12.80
N LEU A 48 27.98 12.75 -12.85
CA LEU A 48 28.50 13.41 -11.64
C LEU A 48 27.42 14.27 -10.94
N HIS A 49 26.59 14.96 -11.72
CA HIS A 49 25.43 15.68 -11.17
C HIS A 49 24.43 14.70 -10.56
N ALA A 50 24.14 13.60 -11.26
CA ALA A 50 23.23 12.57 -10.77
C ALA A 50 23.71 11.95 -9.45
N LEU A 51 25.00 11.60 -9.32
CA LEU A 51 25.54 11.03 -8.08
C LEU A 51 25.39 11.98 -6.89
N LYS A 52 25.70 13.26 -7.08
CA LYS A 52 25.58 14.29 -6.04
C LYS A 52 24.13 14.44 -5.60
N GLU A 53 23.21 14.51 -6.55
CA GLU A 53 21.79 14.72 -6.28
C GLU A 53 21.11 13.48 -5.68
N VAL A 54 21.52 12.27 -6.08
CA VAL A 54 21.13 11.03 -5.39
C VAL A 54 21.62 11.05 -3.94
N ALA A 55 22.88 11.43 -3.67
CA ALA A 55 23.40 11.52 -2.30
C ALA A 55 22.61 12.53 -1.43
N PHE A 56 22.25 13.70 -1.96
CA PHE A 56 21.37 14.64 -1.26
C PHE A 56 19.97 14.08 -1.03
N ASN A 57 19.39 13.38 -2.00
CA ASN A 57 18.09 12.74 -1.86
C ASN A 57 18.09 11.59 -0.84
N LEU A 58 19.20 10.84 -0.72
CA LEU A 58 19.38 9.84 0.34
C LEU A 58 19.38 10.51 1.73
N LEU A 59 20.16 11.58 1.90
CA LEU A 59 20.25 12.34 3.16
C LEU A 59 18.93 13.03 3.51
N ALA A 60 18.17 13.48 2.52
CA ALA A 60 16.83 14.05 2.70
C ALA A 60 15.77 12.99 3.08
N GLY A 61 16.11 11.70 3.10
CA GLY A 61 15.18 10.63 3.48
C GLY A 61 14.16 10.27 2.40
N SER A 62 14.41 10.63 1.13
CA SER A 62 13.49 10.37 0.01
C SER A 62 13.13 8.88 -0.14
N TRP A 63 14.10 8.00 0.10
CA TRP A 63 13.92 6.54 0.06
C TRP A 63 12.94 6.02 1.13
N LEU A 64 13.01 6.57 2.33
CA LEU A 64 12.14 6.20 3.44
C LEU A 64 10.71 6.70 3.19
N PHE A 65 10.57 7.91 2.65
CA PHE A 65 9.28 8.44 2.23
C PHE A 65 8.65 7.61 1.10
N SER A 66 9.46 7.18 0.13
CA SER A 66 9.02 6.33 -0.97
C SER A 66 8.53 4.96 -0.48
N LEU A 67 9.21 4.36 0.50
CA LEU A 67 8.74 3.15 1.18
C LEU A 67 7.40 3.35 1.88
N PHE A 68 7.28 4.40 2.67
CA PHE A 68 6.04 4.69 3.40
C PHE A 68 4.86 4.88 2.46
N THR A 69 5.05 5.61 1.36
CA THR A 69 4.00 5.83 0.36
C THR A 69 3.64 4.54 -0.38
N MET A 70 4.61 3.69 -0.70
CA MET A 70 4.36 2.39 -1.33
C MET A 70 3.61 1.43 -0.40
N GLN A 71 4.01 1.33 0.87
CA GLN A 71 3.32 0.55 1.91
C GLN A 71 1.87 1.02 2.09
N THR A 72 1.67 2.33 2.17
CA THR A 72 0.34 2.94 2.30
C THR A 72 -0.53 2.63 1.09
N LYS A 73 0.00 2.76 -0.13
CA LYS A 73 -0.72 2.41 -1.36
C LYS A 73 -1.03 0.92 -1.42
N GLY A 74 -0.09 0.04 -1.06
CA GLY A 74 -0.29 -1.40 -1.02
C GLY A 74 -1.37 -1.83 -0.03
N SER A 75 -1.38 -1.22 1.17
CA SER A 75 -2.43 -1.46 2.17
C SER A 75 -3.81 -1.06 1.65
N ASN A 76 -3.94 0.14 1.08
CA ASN A 76 -5.18 0.61 0.48
C ASN A 76 -5.62 -0.27 -0.70
N PHE A 77 -4.68 -0.71 -1.54
CA PHE A 77 -4.96 -1.61 -2.65
C PHE A 77 -5.44 -2.98 -2.16
N SER A 78 -4.83 -3.52 -1.11
CA SER A 78 -5.24 -4.79 -0.51
C SER A 78 -6.66 -4.72 0.07
N SER A 79 -7.03 -3.59 0.67
CA SER A 79 -8.37 -3.34 1.17
C SER A 79 -9.37 -3.19 0.04
N ALA A 80 -8.99 -2.50 -1.05
CA ALA A 80 -9.80 -2.39 -2.26
C ALA A 80 -10.02 -3.74 -2.96
N LEU A 81 -9.05 -4.66 -2.90
CA LEU A 81 -9.24 -6.02 -3.41
C LEU A 81 -10.20 -6.84 -2.55
N ARG A 82 -10.10 -6.74 -1.22
CA ARG A 82 -10.93 -7.51 -0.27
C ARG A 82 -12.41 -7.08 -0.26
N TYR A 83 -12.67 -5.77 -0.32
CA TYR A 83 -14.02 -5.23 -0.21
C TYR A 83 -14.61 -4.79 -1.57
N GLY A 84 -13.88 -4.98 -2.66
CA GLY A 84 -14.21 -4.40 -3.96
C GLY A 84 -13.83 -2.92 -4.04
N ARG A 85 -13.66 -2.40 -5.26
CA ARG A 85 -13.18 -1.03 -5.54
C ARG A 85 -14.08 0.04 -4.89
N ALA A 86 -13.83 0.41 -3.65
CA ALA A 86 -14.27 1.67 -3.06
C ALA A 86 -13.35 2.79 -3.57
N GLY A 87 -13.36 3.00 -4.89
CA GLY A 87 -12.71 4.15 -5.50
C GLY A 87 -13.41 5.44 -5.06
N TYR A 88 -12.65 6.50 -4.87
CA TYR A 88 -13.19 7.84 -4.68
C TYR A 88 -14.16 8.17 -5.83
N VAL A 89 -15.46 8.22 -5.54
CA VAL A 89 -16.46 8.78 -6.45
C VAL A 89 -16.46 10.28 -6.19
N ALA A 90 -15.91 11.06 -7.13
CA ALA A 90 -15.87 12.50 -7.02
C ALA A 90 -17.31 13.05 -6.93
N THR A 91 -17.68 13.65 -5.80
CA THR A 91 -19.00 14.26 -5.58
C THR A 91 -19.13 15.67 -6.17
N GLY A 92 -18.40 15.95 -7.25
CA GLY A 92 -18.67 17.14 -8.08
C GLY A 92 -18.34 18.50 -7.46
N ARG A 93 -17.16 18.69 -6.84
CA ARG A 93 -16.57 20.04 -6.70
C ARG A 93 -15.78 20.43 -7.96
N GLY A 94 -16.53 20.45 -9.06
CA GLY A 94 -16.10 20.60 -10.45
C GLY A 94 -17.13 19.87 -11.30
N TYR A 95 -17.73 20.55 -12.28
CA TYR A 95 -18.73 19.98 -13.20
C TYR A 95 -18.10 18.85 -14.04
N ALA A 96 -18.09 17.63 -13.53
CA ALA A 96 -17.73 16.43 -14.29
C ALA A 96 -18.95 15.50 -14.27
N MET A 97 -19.75 15.57 -15.35
CA MET A 97 -20.82 14.63 -15.62
C MET A 97 -20.20 13.40 -16.29
N ASP A 98 -19.50 12.56 -15.53
CA ASP A 98 -19.11 11.24 -16.04
C ASP A 98 -20.36 10.35 -16.08
N THR A 99 -20.74 9.91 -17.28
CA THR A 99 -21.84 8.96 -17.48
C THR A 99 -21.39 7.56 -17.09
N VAL A 100 -21.47 7.26 -15.80
CA VAL A 100 -21.33 5.88 -15.30
C VAL A 100 -22.58 5.07 -15.65
N SER A 101 -22.39 3.80 -15.99
CA SER A 101 -23.50 2.91 -16.31
C SER A 101 -24.41 2.70 -15.09
N VAL A 102 -25.73 2.73 -15.29
CA VAL A 102 -26.74 2.52 -14.24
C VAL A 102 -26.54 1.16 -13.56
N VAL A 103 -26.13 0.14 -14.31
CA VAL A 103 -25.87 -1.21 -13.77
C VAL A 103 -24.72 -1.20 -12.76
N GLN A 104 -23.66 -0.46 -13.06
CA GLN A 104 -22.51 -0.33 -12.16
C GLN A 104 -22.87 0.46 -10.90
N LEU A 105 -23.62 1.56 -11.04
CA LEU A 105 -24.09 2.33 -9.90
C LEU A 105 -25.03 1.50 -9.01
N TYR A 106 -25.98 0.80 -9.61
CA TYR A 106 -26.91 -0.07 -8.90
C TYR A 106 -26.18 -1.20 -8.17
N ALA A 107 -25.25 -1.90 -8.82
CA ALA A 107 -24.49 -2.98 -8.17
C ALA A 107 -23.65 -2.50 -6.98
N THR A 108 -23.08 -1.29 -7.04
CA THR A 108 -22.27 -0.73 -5.94
C THR A 108 -23.13 -0.28 -4.74
N TYR A 109 -24.32 0.28 -4.97
CA TYR A 109 -25.16 0.84 -3.89
C TYR A 109 -26.30 -0.10 -3.42
N ALA A 110 -26.66 -1.11 -4.20
CA ALA A 110 -27.76 -2.02 -3.85
C ALA A 110 -27.40 -2.98 -2.70
N SER A 111 -26.14 -3.44 -2.60
CA SER A 111 -25.74 -4.42 -1.58
C SER A 111 -25.91 -3.90 -0.15
N THR A 112 -25.70 -2.59 0.08
CA THR A 112 -25.85 -1.97 1.40
C THR A 112 -27.32 -1.68 1.75
N HIS A 113 -28.18 -1.43 0.76
CA HIS A 113 -29.59 -1.12 0.98
C HIS A 113 -30.48 -2.36 1.06
N ILE A 114 -30.16 -3.42 0.30
CA ILE A 114 -30.92 -4.67 0.31
C ILE A 114 -30.73 -5.41 1.64
N TYR A 115 -29.50 -5.47 2.17
CA TYR A 115 -29.23 -6.18 3.42
C TYR A 115 -29.93 -5.54 4.63
N PHE A 116 -29.85 -4.21 4.76
CA PHE A 116 -30.52 -3.49 5.85
C PHE A 116 -32.06 -3.51 5.72
N GLY A 117 -32.59 -3.48 4.50
CA GLY A 117 -34.03 -3.60 4.23
C GLY A 117 -34.59 -4.99 4.56
N VAL A 118 -33.82 -6.06 4.33
CA VAL A 118 -34.18 -7.43 4.73
C VAL A 118 -34.12 -7.58 6.25
N GLU A 119 -33.10 -7.03 6.91
CA GLU A 119 -32.94 -7.13 8.37
C GLU A 119 -34.03 -6.35 9.14
N THR A 120 -34.44 -5.19 8.64
CA THR A 120 -35.52 -4.38 9.25
C THR A 120 -36.92 -4.90 8.89
N GLY A 121 -37.05 -5.63 7.78
CA GLY A 121 -38.31 -6.08 7.20
C GLY A 121 -38.92 -7.35 7.82
N GLY A 122 -38.21 -8.05 8.69
CA GLY A 122 -38.75 -9.20 9.45
C GLY A 122 -39.24 -10.35 8.57
N LEU A 123 -38.34 -11.29 8.28
CA LEU A 123 -38.68 -12.69 7.98
C LEU A 123 -38.13 -13.58 9.09
#